data_AF-A0A9D6YZK1-F1
#
_entry.id   AF-A0A9D6YZK1-F1
#
_cell.length_a   1.000
_cell.length_b   1.000
_cell.length_c   1.000
_cell.angle_alpha   90.00
_cell.angle_beta   90.00
_cell.angle_gamma   90.00
#
_symmetry.space_group_name_H-M   'P 1'
#
loop_
_entity.id
_entity.type
_entity.pdbx_description
1 polymer ?
#
loop_
_entity_poly.entity_id
_entity_poly.type
_entity_poly.pdbx_seq_one_letter_code
_entity_poly.pdbx_strand_id
1 'polypeptide(L)'
;MSQFASSRDALQFLVGRIVSEARRQGVPLSEAERNMLYFSESGSATPGLVVADLDSERESGQAEYEEKIARLIRSARNNARGEASLWTDAIAILSKEDYYLLVMIGRAGGPDDRTRDLLLLWVTGLAVVLGLFALFHMADRAGLPVQTDSLRGILWTAILCVAGALALFGAFARRRAEALLRRLAKFLLGG
;
A
#
# COMPACT_ATOMS: atom_id res chain seq x y z
N MET A 1 23.58 6.07 -8.73
CA MET A 1 23.98 5.08 -9.75
C MET A 1 23.30 3.78 -9.37
N SER A 2 22.48 3.22 -10.25
CA SER A 2 21.75 1.99 -9.96
C SER A 2 22.72 0.81 -9.91
N GLN A 3 22.67 0.01 -8.83
CA GLN A 3 23.59 -1.13 -8.65
C GLN A 3 23.30 -2.32 -9.58
N PHE A 4 22.16 -2.32 -10.28
CA PHE A 4 21.81 -3.37 -11.26
C PHE A 4 22.05 -2.88 -12.68
N ALA A 5 22.64 -3.75 -13.51
CA ALA A 5 22.94 -3.47 -14.91
C ALA A 5 21.72 -3.63 -15.84
N SER A 6 20.72 -4.41 -15.42
CA SER A 6 19.51 -4.68 -16.21
C SER A 6 18.27 -4.94 -15.35
N SER A 7 17.08 -4.82 -15.94
CA SER A 7 15.81 -5.22 -15.31
C SER A 7 15.79 -6.70 -14.92
N ARG A 8 16.47 -7.55 -15.69
CA ARG A 8 16.60 -8.98 -15.40
C ARG A 8 17.39 -9.24 -14.11
N ASP A 9 18.46 -8.48 -13.88
CA ASP A 9 19.27 -8.60 -12.65
C ASP A 9 18.48 -8.10 -11.43
N ALA A 10 17.75 -6.99 -11.58
CA ALA A 10 16.86 -6.48 -10.54
C ALA A 10 15.73 -7.47 -10.21
N LEU A 11 15.13 -8.10 -11.23
CA LEU A 11 14.10 -9.13 -11.05
C LEU A 11 14.65 -10.35 -10.32
N GLN A 12 15.81 -10.88 -10.75
CA GLN A 12 16.44 -12.02 -10.09
C GLN A 12 16.80 -11.72 -8.63
N PHE A 13 17.27 -10.52 -8.34
CA PHE A 13 17.53 -10.09 -6.97
C PHE A 13 16.25 -10.15 -6.11
N LEU A 14 15.16 -9.52 -6.57
CA LEU A 14 13.90 -9.48 -5.83
C LEU A 14 13.29 -10.88 -5.66
N VAL A 15 13.22 -11.67 -6.73
CA VAL A 15 12.72 -13.05 -6.67
C VAL A 15 13.59 -13.91 -5.76
N GLY A 16 14.92 -13.78 -5.84
CA GLY A 16 15.85 -14.49 -4.97
C GLY A 16 15.60 -14.21 -3.49
N ARG A 17 15.34 -12.96 -3.11
CA ARG A 17 15.00 -12.59 -1.74
C ARG A 17 13.67 -13.19 -1.28
N ILE A 18 12.65 -13.16 -2.14
CA ILE A 18 11.33 -13.75 -1.83
C ILE A 18 11.43 -15.26 -1.65
N VAL A 19 12.12 -15.96 -2.56
CA VAL A 19 12.32 -17.41 -2.48
C VAL A 19 13.16 -17.80 -1.26
N SER A 20 14.20 -17.03 -0.94
CA SER A 20 15.00 -17.24 0.26
C SER A 20 14.16 -17.08 1.53
N GLU A 21 13.31 -16.06 1.59
CA GLU A 21 12.42 -15.84 2.72
C GLU A 21 11.36 -16.95 2.83
N ALA A 22 10.81 -17.40 1.71
CA ALA A 22 9.86 -18.52 1.65
C ALA A 22 10.45 -19.81 2.25
N ARG A 23 11.71 -20.13 1.90
CA ARG A 23 12.45 -21.24 2.51
C ARG A 23 12.66 -21.02 4.01
N ARG A 24 13.00 -19.79 4.40
CA ARG A 24 13.28 -19.44 5.80
C ARG A 24 12.05 -19.57 6.70
N GLN A 25 10.85 -19.32 6.16
CA GLN A 25 9.58 -19.47 6.86
C GLN A 25 8.99 -20.90 6.77
N GLY A 26 9.65 -21.83 6.07
CA GLY A 26 9.14 -23.18 5.88
C GLY A 26 7.95 -23.28 4.94
N VAL A 27 7.74 -22.27 4.09
CA VAL A 27 6.64 -22.22 3.10
C VAL A 27 7.23 -22.15 1.69
N PRO A 28 7.82 -23.25 1.17
CA PRO A 28 8.43 -23.23 -0.16
C PRO A 28 7.40 -22.88 -1.24
N LEU A 29 7.83 -22.14 -2.25
CA LEU A 29 7.02 -21.84 -3.42
C LEU A 29 7.01 -23.02 -4.39
N SER A 30 5.84 -23.36 -4.92
CA SER A 30 5.69 -24.30 -6.02
C SER A 30 6.38 -23.75 -7.29
N GLU A 31 6.53 -24.61 -8.30
CA GLU A 31 7.11 -24.19 -9.58
C GLU A 31 6.22 -23.16 -10.28
N ALA A 32 4.90 -23.37 -10.31
CA ALA A 32 3.93 -22.42 -10.84
C ALA A 32 3.97 -21.07 -10.11
N GLU A 33 3.97 -21.08 -8.77
CA GLU A 33 4.09 -19.86 -7.95
C GLU A 33 5.39 -19.11 -8.22
N ARG A 34 6.50 -19.82 -8.42
CA ARG A 34 7.78 -19.22 -8.74
C ARG A 34 7.78 -18.62 -10.16
N ASN A 35 7.18 -19.32 -11.12
CA ASN A 35 7.08 -18.87 -12.50
C ASN A 35 6.20 -17.62 -12.60
N MET A 36 5.13 -17.52 -11.81
CA MET A 36 4.30 -16.31 -11.72
C MET A 36 5.07 -15.07 -11.27
N LEU A 37 6.12 -15.20 -10.45
CA LEU A 37 6.94 -14.03 -10.04
C LEU A 37 7.74 -13.44 -11.21
N TYR A 38 7.98 -14.21 -12.28
CA TYR A 38 8.68 -13.76 -13.49
C TYR A 38 7.74 -13.24 -14.58
N PHE A 39 6.42 -13.25 -14.35
CA PHE A 39 5.44 -12.86 -15.36
C PHE A 39 5.53 -11.36 -15.71
N SER A 40 5.52 -11.06 -17.01
CA SER A 40 5.48 -9.72 -17.61
C SER A 40 4.40 -9.67 -18.69
N GLU A 41 3.56 -8.64 -18.68
CA GLU A 41 2.49 -8.44 -19.67
C GLU A 41 3.04 -8.01 -21.04
N SER A 42 4.18 -7.31 -21.03
CA SER A 42 4.81 -6.73 -22.23
C SER A 42 5.62 -7.73 -23.07
N GLY A 43 5.53 -9.04 -22.78
CA GLY A 43 6.08 -10.08 -23.67
C GLY A 43 7.60 -10.25 -23.63
N SER A 44 8.31 -9.64 -22.67
CA SER A 44 9.67 -10.06 -22.29
C SER A 44 9.65 -11.42 -21.55
N ALA A 45 8.91 -12.38 -22.10
CA ALA A 45 8.95 -13.76 -21.66
C ALA A 45 10.35 -14.29 -21.94
N THR A 46 11.06 -14.65 -20.87
CA THR A 46 12.29 -15.44 -20.97
C THR A 46 11.98 -16.68 -21.84
N PRO A 47 12.82 -17.03 -22.84
CA PRO A 47 12.59 -18.23 -23.63
C PRO A 47 12.52 -19.46 -22.70
N GLY A 48 11.36 -20.12 -22.67
CA GLY A 48 11.12 -21.31 -21.83
C GLY A 48 9.93 -21.20 -20.86
N LEU A 49 9.23 -20.06 -20.77
CA LEU A 49 8.06 -19.93 -19.91
C LEU A 49 6.82 -20.52 -20.60
N VAL A 50 6.34 -21.68 -20.13
CA VAL A 50 5.07 -22.28 -20.56
C VAL A 50 3.95 -21.43 -19.96
N VAL A 51 3.38 -20.52 -20.76
CA VAL A 51 2.23 -19.68 -20.40
C VAL A 51 0.93 -20.50 -20.26
N ALA A 52 0.90 -21.71 -20.83
CA ALA A 52 -0.31 -22.53 -20.95
C ALA A 52 -0.86 -23.10 -19.62
N ASP A 53 -0.02 -23.30 -18.60
CA ASP A 53 -0.46 -23.86 -17.29
C ASP A 53 -0.81 -22.78 -16.24
N LEU A 54 -0.58 -21.51 -16.54
CA LEU A 54 -0.83 -20.43 -15.57
C LEU A 54 -2.29 -19.99 -15.52
N ASP A 55 -3.05 -20.18 -16.60
CA ASP A 55 -4.44 -19.74 -16.68
C ASP A 55 -5.41 -20.70 -15.96
N SER A 56 -5.08 -21.99 -15.90
CA SER A 56 -5.89 -23.03 -15.23
C SER A 56 -5.75 -23.04 -13.70
N GLU A 57 -4.57 -22.73 -13.16
CA GLU A 57 -4.37 -22.62 -11.70
C GLU A 57 -4.70 -21.21 -11.15
N ARG A 58 -4.77 -20.18 -12.02
CA ARG A 58 -5.10 -18.80 -11.64
C ARG A 58 -6.46 -18.68 -10.99
N GLU A 59 -7.49 -19.26 -11.61
CA GLU A 59 -8.87 -18.95 -11.24
C GLU A 59 -9.31 -19.54 -9.88
N SER A 60 -8.69 -20.64 -9.43
CA SER A 60 -9.11 -21.33 -8.20
C SER A 60 -8.35 -20.92 -6.92
N GLY A 61 -7.25 -20.16 -7.02
CA GLY A 61 -6.38 -19.86 -5.86
C GLY A 61 -5.65 -18.52 -5.87
N GLN A 62 -5.94 -17.63 -6.83
CA GLN A 62 -5.16 -16.39 -7.00
C GLN A 62 -5.14 -15.49 -5.76
N ALA A 63 -6.24 -15.37 -5.02
CA ALA A 63 -6.27 -14.52 -3.82
C ALA A 63 -5.33 -15.05 -2.71
N GLU A 64 -5.31 -16.37 -2.49
CA GLU A 64 -4.45 -17.01 -1.51
C GLU A 64 -2.97 -16.90 -1.90
N TYR A 65 -2.68 -17.09 -3.19
CA TYR A 65 -1.35 -16.87 -3.75
C TYR A 65 -0.89 -15.42 -3.59
N GLU A 66 -1.72 -14.44 -3.99
CA GLU A 66 -1.41 -13.01 -3.88
C GLU A 66 -1.13 -12.63 -2.42
N GLU A 67 -1.95 -13.12 -1.48
CA GLU A 67 -1.76 -12.86 -0.06
C GLU A 67 -0.48 -13.51 0.46
N LYS A 68 -0.21 -14.77 0.08
CA LYS A 68 1.01 -15.50 0.44
C LYS A 68 2.26 -14.76 -0.03
N ILE A 69 2.32 -14.38 -1.31
CA ILE A 69 3.45 -13.63 -1.86
C ILE A 69 3.59 -12.25 -1.22
N ALA A 70 2.49 -11.53 -0.99
CA ALA A 70 2.52 -10.23 -0.33
C ALA A 70 3.11 -10.32 1.10
N ARG A 71 2.74 -11.36 1.87
CA ARG A 71 3.33 -11.62 3.20
C ARG A 71 4.82 -11.93 3.10
N LEU A 72 5.23 -12.77 2.14
CA LEU A 72 6.64 -13.11 1.93
C LEU A 72 7.49 -11.89 1.53
N ILE A 73 7.00 -11.03 0.62
CA ILE A 73 7.68 -9.79 0.23
C ILE A 73 7.87 -8.88 1.45
N ARG A 74 6.82 -8.72 2.26
CA ARG A 74 6.87 -7.88 3.46
C ARG A 74 7.91 -8.39 4.45
N SER A 75 7.92 -9.70 4.73
CA SER A 75 8.91 -10.30 5.62
C SER A 75 10.33 -10.21 5.06
N ALA A 76 10.52 -10.51 3.77
CA ALA A 76 11.82 -10.43 3.10
C ALA A 76 12.41 -9.02 3.21
N ARG A 77 11.57 -8.00 2.98
CA ARG A 77 11.95 -6.59 3.12
C ARG A 77 12.28 -6.22 4.56
N ASN A 78 11.47 -6.63 5.53
CA ASN A 78 11.71 -6.35 6.95
C ASN A 78 13.01 -7.01 7.47
N ASN A 79 13.37 -8.17 6.91
CA ASN A 79 14.59 -8.90 7.25
C ASN A 79 15.83 -8.39 6.50
N ALA A 80 15.66 -7.60 5.43
CA ALA A 80 16.73 -7.06 4.59
C ALA A 80 17.43 -5.83 5.21
N ARG A 81 17.81 -5.90 6.50
CA ARG A 81 18.53 -4.82 7.19
C ARG A 81 19.85 -4.53 6.47
N GLY A 82 20.01 -3.29 5.99
CA GLY A 82 21.19 -2.84 5.24
C GLY A 82 21.07 -2.94 3.72
N GLU A 83 20.00 -3.56 3.20
CA GLU A 83 19.77 -3.69 1.75
C GLU A 83 18.60 -2.84 1.27
N ALA A 84 18.10 -1.91 2.09
CA ALA A 84 16.96 -1.07 1.74
C ALA A 84 17.20 -0.28 0.44
N SER A 85 18.41 0.24 0.25
CA SER A 85 18.81 0.93 -0.99
C SER A 85 18.81 0.00 -2.20
N LEU A 86 19.24 -1.26 -2.04
CA LEU A 86 19.22 -2.27 -3.11
C LEU A 86 17.79 -2.62 -3.51
N TRP A 87 16.89 -2.77 -2.54
CA TRP A 87 15.47 -2.99 -2.80
C TRP A 87 14.85 -1.83 -3.58
N THR A 88 15.13 -0.60 -3.17
CA THR A 88 14.63 0.60 -3.85
C THR A 88 15.20 0.71 -5.27
N ASP A 89 16.50 0.48 -5.46
CA ASP A 89 17.15 0.51 -6.77
C ASP A 89 16.59 -0.57 -7.71
N ALA A 90 16.37 -1.78 -7.19
CA ALA A 90 15.79 -2.88 -7.94
C ALA A 90 14.36 -2.57 -8.40
N ILE A 91 13.52 -2.04 -7.49
CA ILE A 91 12.14 -1.63 -7.81
C ILE A 91 12.15 -0.50 -8.85
N ALA A 92 13.05 0.49 -8.70
CA ALA A 92 13.14 1.61 -9.62
C ALA A 92 13.52 1.16 -11.05
N ILE A 93 14.46 0.24 -11.20
CA ILE A 93 14.78 -0.33 -12.52
C ILE A 93 13.62 -1.15 -13.05
N LEU A 94 13.06 -2.04 -12.22
CA LEU A 94 11.99 -2.94 -12.64
C LEU A 94 10.72 -2.19 -13.04
N SER A 95 10.45 -1.02 -12.44
CA SER A 95 9.29 -0.16 -12.74
C SER A 95 9.21 0.37 -14.17
N LYS A 96 10.29 0.22 -14.95
CA LYS A 96 10.31 0.57 -16.37
C LYS A 96 9.60 -0.46 -17.26
N GLU A 97 9.26 -1.62 -16.70
CA GLU A 97 8.63 -2.74 -17.38
C GLU A 97 7.41 -3.23 -16.58
N ASP A 98 6.44 -3.82 -17.27
CA ASP A 98 5.17 -4.25 -16.69
C ASP A 98 5.24 -5.65 -16.06
N TYR A 99 6.03 -5.79 -15.01
CA TYR A 99 6.14 -7.03 -14.24
C TYR A 99 5.03 -7.17 -13.21
N TYR A 100 4.40 -8.35 -13.16
CA TYR A 100 3.40 -8.69 -12.14
C TYR A 100 3.95 -8.61 -10.71
N LEU A 101 5.26 -8.84 -10.55
CA LEU A 101 5.95 -8.67 -9.27
C LEU A 101 5.80 -7.27 -8.67
N LEU A 102 5.77 -6.21 -9.49
CA LEU A 102 5.58 -4.84 -9.00
C LEU A 102 4.20 -4.65 -8.37
N VAL A 103 3.18 -5.28 -8.95
CA VAL A 103 1.82 -5.28 -8.40
C VAL A 103 1.80 -5.98 -7.04
N MET A 104 2.52 -7.10 -6.89
CA MET A 104 2.64 -7.81 -5.61
C MET A 104 3.42 -7.01 -4.58
N ILE A 105 4.47 -6.30 -5.00
CA ILE A 105 5.24 -5.40 -4.13
C ILE A 105 4.38 -4.24 -3.62
N GLY A 106 3.54 -3.65 -4.48
CA GLY A 106 2.59 -2.62 -4.07
C GLY A 106 1.55 -3.15 -3.07
N ARG A 107 1.01 -4.35 -3.30
CA ARG A 107 0.09 -5.02 -2.36
C ARG A 107 0.75 -5.38 -1.02
N ALA A 108 2.03 -5.74 -1.02
CA ALA A 108 2.77 -6.03 0.19
C ALA A 108 2.92 -4.81 1.11
N GLY A 109 2.84 -3.60 0.56
CA GLY A 109 2.96 -2.33 1.27
C GLY A 109 4.41 -1.97 1.63
N GLY A 110 4.75 -0.69 1.51
CA GLY A 110 6.02 -0.13 1.96
C GLY A 110 6.06 0.17 3.47
N PRO A 111 7.25 0.15 4.11
CA PRO A 111 7.48 0.88 5.35
C PRO A 111 7.09 2.37 5.21
N ASP A 112 7.34 2.93 4.02
CA ASP A 112 7.02 4.31 3.65
C ASP A 112 5.52 4.56 3.45
N ASP A 113 4.74 3.60 2.96
CA ASP A 113 3.30 3.83 2.75
C ASP A 113 2.58 4.06 4.08
N ARG A 114 2.95 3.32 5.12
CA ARG A 114 2.34 3.46 6.44
C ARG A 114 2.75 4.76 7.12
N THR A 115 4.02 5.15 7.03
CA THR A 115 4.54 6.39 7.63
C THR A 115 4.10 7.63 6.87
N ARG A 116 4.06 7.57 5.53
CA ARG A 116 3.49 8.62 4.68
C ARG A 116 2.00 8.82 4.94
N ASP A 117 1.22 7.74 5.01
CA ASP A 117 -0.21 7.84 5.33
C ASP A 117 -0.43 8.41 6.74
N LEU A 118 0.38 8.00 7.72
CA LEU A 118 0.36 8.58 9.07
C LEU A 118 0.76 10.06 9.05
N LEU A 119 1.80 10.46 8.33
CA LEU A 119 2.22 11.85 8.19
C LEU A 119 1.15 12.71 7.52
N LEU A 120 0.54 12.22 6.44
CA LEU A 120 -0.58 12.90 5.78
C LEU A 120 -1.77 13.07 6.72
N LEU A 121 -2.06 12.09 7.59
CA LEU A 121 -3.08 12.20 8.63
C LEU A 121 -2.71 13.26 9.68
N TRP A 122 -1.47 13.30 10.15
CA TRP A 122 -1.00 14.33 11.09
C TRP A 122 -1.05 15.74 10.48
N VAL A 123 -0.60 15.91 9.24
CA VAL A 123 -0.64 17.19 8.51
C VAL A 123 -2.07 17.66 8.31
N THR A 124 -2.97 16.76 7.93
CA THR A 124 -4.39 17.10 7.76
C THR A 124 -5.04 17.50 9.08
N GLY A 125 -4.75 16.75 10.16
CA GLY A 125 -5.22 17.09 11.50
C GLY A 125 -4.71 18.45 11.98
N LEU A 126 -3.43 18.73 11.77
CA LEU A 126 -2.82 20.02 12.13
C LEU A 126 -3.43 21.18 11.32
N ALA A 127 -3.65 21.01 10.02
CA ALA A 127 -4.26 22.03 9.17
C ALA A 127 -5.69 22.38 9.61
N VAL A 128 -6.47 21.39 10.04
CA VAL A 128 -7.82 21.61 10.59
C VAL A 128 -7.76 22.41 11.90
N VAL A 129 -6.87 22.03 12.83
CA VAL A 129 -6.71 22.76 14.10
C VAL A 129 -6.27 24.20 13.87
N LEU A 130 -5.29 24.44 13.00
CA LEU A 130 -4.82 25.77 12.67
C LEU A 130 -5.89 26.62 11.97
N GLY A 131 -6.67 26.02 11.06
CA GLY A 131 -7.77 26.70 10.40
C GLY A 131 -8.85 27.16 11.38
N LEU A 132 -9.20 26.32 12.35
CA LEU A 132 -10.17 26.65 13.39
C LEU A 132 -9.64 27.71 14.37
N PHE A 133 -8.35 27.64 14.71
CA PHE A 133 -7.70 28.66 15.53
C PHE A 133 -7.67 30.03 14.83
N ALA A 134 -7.37 30.05 13.53
CA ALA A 134 -7.40 31.26 12.73
C ALA A 134 -8.83 31.85 12.62
N LEU A 135 -9.84 30.99 12.43
CA LEU A 135 -11.25 31.38 12.44
C LEU A 135 -11.66 31.99 13.79
N PHE A 136 -11.25 31.40 14.90
CA PHE A 136 -11.50 31.92 16.24
C PHE A 136 -10.86 33.31 16.43
N HIS A 137 -9.61 33.46 16.02
CA HIS A 137 -8.90 34.73 16.12
C HIS A 137 -9.47 35.81 15.18
N MET A 138 -10.00 35.43 14.01
CA MET A 138 -10.71 36.35 13.13
C MET A 138 -12.06 36.77 13.71
N ALA A 139 -12.80 35.87 14.35
CA ALA A 139 -14.08 36.17 14.99
C ALA A 139 -13.91 37.15 16.16
N ASP A 140 -12.86 36.97 16.97
CA ASP A 140 -12.47 37.89 18.05
C ASP A 140 -12.11 39.28 17.51
N ARG A 141 -11.30 39.35 16.45
CA ARG A 141 -10.97 40.63 15.77
C ARG A 141 -12.17 41.29 15.09
N ALA A 142 -13.16 40.52 14.64
CA ALA A 142 -14.37 41.03 14.01
C ALA A 142 -15.38 41.59 15.03
N GLY A 143 -15.09 41.51 16.34
CA GLY A 143 -15.96 42.04 17.39
C GLY A 143 -17.29 41.30 17.50
N LEU A 144 -17.36 40.06 16.99
CA LEU A 144 -18.54 39.22 17.16
C LEU A 144 -18.65 38.85 18.65
N PRO A 145 -19.81 39.03 19.29
CA PRO A 145 -20.00 38.66 20.68
C PRO A 145 -19.98 37.13 20.79
N VAL A 146 -18.79 36.58 20.98
CA VAL A 146 -18.60 35.18 21.37
C VAL A 146 -19.02 35.10 22.84
N GLN A 147 -20.33 34.93 23.08
CA GLN A 147 -20.92 34.77 24.41
C GLN A 147 -20.52 33.40 24.96
N THR A 148 -19.32 33.33 25.52
CA THR A 148 -18.75 32.11 26.09
C THR A 148 -18.79 32.17 27.61
N ASP A 149 -19.72 31.43 28.20
CA ASP A 149 -19.45 30.75 29.48
C ASP A 149 -18.22 29.85 29.24
N SER A 150 -17.05 30.38 29.59
CA SER A 150 -15.77 30.19 28.88
C SER A 150 -15.25 28.75 28.79
N LEU A 151 -15.74 27.83 29.62
CA LEU A 151 -15.34 26.42 29.55
C LEU A 151 -16.24 25.59 28.62
N ARG A 152 -17.52 25.92 28.52
CA ARG A 152 -18.47 25.14 27.71
C ARG A 152 -18.24 25.35 26.21
N GLY A 153 -17.93 26.57 25.78
CA GLY A 153 -17.65 26.87 24.37
C GLY A 153 -16.39 26.16 23.85
N ILE A 154 -15.33 26.15 24.65
CA ILE A 154 -14.08 25.43 24.34
C ILE A 154 -14.34 23.92 24.27
N LEU A 155 -15.11 23.38 25.22
CA LEU A 155 -15.47 21.96 25.24
C LEU A 155 -16.27 21.55 24.00
N TRP A 156 -17.28 22.34 23.61
CA TRP A 156 -18.08 22.06 22.41
C TRP A 156 -17.27 22.16 21.12
N THR A 157 -16.34 23.12 21.05
CA THR A 157 -15.44 23.26 19.89
C THR A 157 -14.52 22.05 19.79
N ALA A 158 -13.96 21.59 20.91
CA ALA A 158 -13.14 20.37 20.95
C ALA A 158 -13.95 19.12 20.57
N ILE A 159 -15.19 18.99 21.06
CA ILE A 159 -16.10 17.89 20.69
C ILE A 159 -16.41 17.91 19.20
N LEU A 160 -16.67 19.07 18.61
CA LEU A 160 -16.90 19.22 17.16
C LEU A 160 -15.65 18.87 16.34
N CYS A 161 -14.45 19.22 16.82
CA CYS A 161 -13.20 18.83 16.19
C CYS A 161 -13.02 17.30 16.19
N VAL A 162 -13.23 16.68 17.35
CA VAL A 162 -13.12 15.22 17.50
C VAL A 162 -14.18 14.50 16.66
N ALA A 163 -15.43 14.99 16.68
CA ALA A 163 -16.50 14.44 15.86
C ALA A 163 -16.22 14.61 14.35
N GLY A 164 -15.68 15.75 13.93
CA GLY A 164 -15.26 15.99 12.55
C GLY A 164 -14.13 15.06 12.12
N ALA A 165 -13.12 14.88 12.96
CA ALA A 165 -12.03 13.93 12.71
C ALA A 165 -12.53 12.49 12.62
N LEU A 166 -13.44 12.07 13.52
CA LEU A 166 -14.06 10.75 13.48
C LEU A 166 -14.98 10.56 12.27
N ALA A 167 -15.70 11.60 11.83
CA ALA A 167 -16.54 11.57 10.63
C ALA A 167 -15.68 11.47 9.36
N LEU A 168 -14.57 12.19 9.29
CA LEU A 168 -13.60 12.08 8.20
C LEU A 168 -12.95 10.70 8.18
N PHE A 169 -12.56 10.18 9.34
CA PHE A 169 -12.05 8.81 9.49
C PHE A 169 -13.06 7.76 9.03
N GLY A 170 -14.32 7.91 9.45
CA GLY A 170 -15.43 7.04 9.04
C GLY A 170 -15.76 7.14 7.56
N ALA A 171 -15.75 8.34 6.98
CA ALA A 171 -15.98 8.55 5.55
C ALA A 171 -14.83 7.97 4.70
N PHE A 172 -13.60 8.10 5.16
CA PHE A 172 -12.44 7.50 4.51
C PHE A 172 -12.46 5.96 4.60
N ALA A 173 -12.79 5.42 5.77
CA ALA A 173 -12.98 3.99 5.98
C ALA A 173 -14.13 3.44 5.11
N ARG A 174 -15.24 4.17 5.00
CA ARG A 174 -16.38 3.81 4.13
C ARG A 174 -16.01 3.84 2.65
N ARG A 175 -15.28 4.86 2.17
CA ARG A 175 -14.80 4.89 0.78
C ARG A 175 -13.91 3.69 0.45
N ARG A 176 -13.08 3.26 1.40
CA ARG A 176 -12.24 2.05 1.25
C ARG A 176 -13.07 0.77 1.28
N ALA A 177 -14.07 0.67 2.15
CA ALA A 177 -15.00 -0.46 2.20
C ALA A 177 -15.86 -0.57 0.95
N GLU A 178 -16.37 0.54 0.41
CA GLU A 178 -17.13 0.55 -0.84
C GLU A 178 -16.27 0.17 -2.05
N ALA A 179 -14.99 0.57 -2.08
CA ALA A 179 -14.06 0.15 -3.13
C ALA A 179 -13.81 -1.37 -3.11
N LEU A 180 -13.79 -1.99 -1.92
CA LEU A 180 -13.67 -3.44 -1.76
C LEU A 180 -14.98 -4.15 -2.12
N LEU A 181 -16.13 -3.64 -1.67
CA LEU A 181 -17.44 -4.20 -1.98
C LEU A 181 -17.79 -4.11 -3.47
N ARG A 182 -17.42 -3.02 -4.17
CA ARG A 182 -17.62 -2.92 -5.63
C ARG A 182 -16.73 -3.89 -6.41
N ARG A 183 -15.54 -4.21 -5.90
CA ARG A 183 -14.65 -5.22 -6.50
C ARG A 183 -15.18 -6.63 -6.26
N LEU A 184 -15.68 -6.92 -5.06
CA LEU A 184 -16.34 -8.19 -4.74
C LEU A 184 -17.66 -8.38 -5.51
N ALA A 185 -18.48 -7.33 -5.64
CA ALA A 185 -19.73 -7.38 -6.39
C ALA A 185 -19.48 -7.58 -7.89
N LYS A 186 -18.45 -6.95 -8.48
CA LYS A 186 -18.05 -7.21 -9.86
C LYS A 186 -17.54 -8.64 -10.07
N PHE A 187 -16.90 -9.23 -9.06
CA PHE A 187 -16.42 -10.61 -9.10
C PHE A 187 -17.57 -11.63 -8.96
N LEU A 188 -18.61 -11.31 -8.17
CA LEU A 188 -19.76 -12.19 -7.94
C LEU A 188 -20.88 -12.09 -8.98
N LEU A 189 -21.03 -10.94 -9.67
CA LEU A 189 -22.10 -10.70 -10.66
C LEU A 189 -21.61 -10.68 -12.11
N GLY A 190 -20.30 -10.79 -12.33
CA GLY A 190 -19.67 -10.76 -13.66
C GLY A 190 -19.19 -12.11 -14.18
N GLY A 191 -19.51 -13.21 -13.50
CA GLY A 191 -19.27 -14.59 -13.93
C GLY A 191 -20.57 -15.25 -14.39
#